data_AF-A0A096MGV1-F1
#
_entry.id   AF-A0A096MGV1-F1
#
_cell.length_a   1.000
_cell.length_b   1.000
_cell.length_c   1.000
_cell.angle_alpha   90.00
_cell.angle_beta   90.00
_cell.angle_gamma   90.00
#
_symmetry.space_group_name_H-M   'P 1'
#
loop_
_entity.id
_entity.type
_entity.pdbx_description
1 polymer ?
#
loop_
_entity_poly.entity_id
_entity_poly.type
_entity_poly.pdbx_seq_one_letter_code
_entity_poly.pdbx_strand_id
1 'polypeptide(L)'
;MGMSRLDVFYRRLLLTKLFIGGWGKPEDLKRIFEFRKIIGDREKCKTLVPVDYPVYVNKTEELTDCHIHDGFFISPLEHLVPGILPQEAVKARFQFIVPKRWQRNRPVCIQLAGTGDHFFWRRRTLMARPMIKEAGMASLLLENPYYILYMSLSICLNRHCVHIHK
;
A
#
# COMPACT_ATOMS: atom_id res chain seq x y z
N MET A 1 32.84 -11.19 5.05
CA MET A 1 32.73 -11.65 3.64
C MET A 1 32.73 -10.41 2.75
N GLY A 2 33.74 -10.25 1.89
CA GLY A 2 33.87 -9.07 1.03
C GLY A 2 32.86 -9.10 -0.11
N MET A 3 32.15 -8.00 -0.30
CA MET A 3 31.19 -7.83 -1.40
C MET A 3 31.93 -7.88 -2.74
N SER A 4 31.53 -8.76 -3.66
CA SER A 4 32.20 -8.94 -4.95
C SER A 4 32.11 -7.67 -5.80
N ARG A 5 33.23 -7.23 -6.40
CA ARG A 5 33.26 -6.06 -7.30
C ARG A 5 32.39 -6.25 -8.55
N LEU A 6 32.20 -7.50 -8.99
CA LEU A 6 31.30 -7.85 -10.09
C LEU A 6 29.83 -7.67 -9.69
N ASP A 7 29.47 -8.05 -8.46
CA ASP A 7 28.11 -7.85 -7.93
C ASP A 7 27.78 -6.35 -7.81
N VAL A 8 28.73 -5.54 -7.36
CA VAL A 8 28.56 -4.07 -7.28
C VAL A 8 28.35 -3.46 -8.67
N PHE A 9 29.09 -3.91 -9.69
CA PHE A 9 28.93 -3.42 -11.07
C PHE A 9 27.61 -3.88 -11.68
N TYR A 10 27.24 -5.15 -11.50
CA TYR A 10 25.97 -5.71 -11.98
C TYR A 10 24.76 -4.97 -11.39
N ARG A 11 24.75 -4.70 -10.08
CA ARG A 11 23.67 -3.94 -9.43
C ARG A 11 23.55 -2.51 -9.95
N ARG A 12 24.63 -1.87 -10.41
CA ARG A 12 24.59 -0.53 -11.02
C ARG A 12 23.90 -0.52 -12.39
N LEU A 13 23.88 -1.66 -13.10
CA LEU A 13 23.26 -1.81 -14.41
C LEU A 13 21.77 -2.20 -14.34
N LEU A 14 21.27 -2.62 -13.17
CA LEU A 14 19.86 -2.95 -12.99
C LEU A 14 18.99 -1.68 -13.04
N LEU A 15 18.00 -1.68 -13.94
CA LEU A 15 17.00 -0.60 -14.07
C LEU A 15 16.15 -0.41 -12.81
N THR A 16 15.96 -1.48 -12.02
CA THR A 16 15.20 -1.45 -10.78
C THR A 16 16.15 -1.50 -9.58
N LYS A 17 16.10 -0.44 -8.75
CA LYS A 17 16.87 -0.36 -7.50
C LYS A 17 16.28 -1.18 -6.34
N LEU A 18 15.25 -1.97 -6.61
CA LEU A 18 14.56 -2.78 -5.62
C LEU A 18 15.53 -3.88 -5.10
N PHE A 19 15.74 -3.94 -3.79
CA PHE A 19 16.65 -4.88 -3.11
C PHE A 19 18.16 -4.73 -3.34
N ILE A 20 18.61 -3.70 -4.07
CA ILE A 20 20.06 -3.43 -4.23
C ILE A 20 20.74 -3.20 -2.87
N GLY A 21 20.04 -2.55 -1.93
CA GLY A 21 20.51 -2.32 -0.55
C GLY A 21 20.31 -3.49 0.41
N GLY A 22 19.87 -4.66 -0.08
CA GLY A 22 19.52 -5.81 0.75
C GLY A 22 18.12 -5.74 1.37
N TRP A 23 17.89 -6.56 2.40
CA TRP A 23 16.60 -6.74 3.07
C TRP A 23 16.36 -5.78 4.25
N GLY A 24 17.22 -4.79 4.41
CA GLY A 24 17.25 -3.92 5.60
C GLY A 24 18.16 -4.46 6.70
N LYS A 25 18.06 -3.87 7.89
CA LYS A 25 18.89 -4.22 9.03
C LYS A 25 18.44 -5.56 9.63
N PRO A 26 19.36 -6.47 10.02
CA PRO A 26 19.00 -7.73 10.67
C PRO A 26 18.13 -7.55 11.92
N GLU A 27 18.30 -6.44 12.65
CA GLU A 27 17.54 -6.10 13.85
C GLU A 27 16.06 -5.86 13.52
N ASP A 28 15.77 -5.18 12.40
CA ASP A 28 14.40 -4.94 11.97
C ASP A 28 13.71 -6.23 11.54
N LEU A 29 14.44 -7.14 10.86
CA LEU A 29 13.93 -8.47 10.54
C LEU A 29 13.58 -9.28 11.79
N LYS A 30 14.43 -9.24 12.83
CA LYS A 30 14.13 -9.90 14.12
C LYS A 30 12.86 -9.32 14.75
N ARG A 31 12.70 -8.00 14.76
CA ARG A 31 11.49 -7.34 15.26
C ARG A 31 10.24 -7.75 14.50
N ILE A 32 10.32 -7.86 13.16
CA ILE A 32 9.22 -8.37 12.33
C ILE A 32 8.87 -9.81 12.70
N PHE A 33 9.87 -10.69 12.91
CA PHE A 33 9.62 -12.07 13.28
C PHE A 33 8.99 -12.21 14.67
N GLU A 34 9.42 -11.42 15.65
CA GLU A 34 8.78 -11.40 16.97
C GLU A 34 7.35 -10.88 16.89
N PHE A 35 7.12 -9.79 16.12
CA PHE A 35 5.78 -9.26 15.93
C PHE A 35 4.86 -10.26 15.20
N ARG A 36 5.39 -11.03 14.24
CA ARG A 36 4.64 -12.10 13.57
C ARG A 36 4.10 -13.14 14.54
N LYS A 37 4.80 -13.45 15.64
CA LYS A 37 4.30 -14.37 16.67
C LYS A 37 3.05 -13.82 17.37
N ILE A 38 2.99 -12.49 17.55
CA ILE A 38 1.82 -11.80 18.11
C ILE A 38 0.66 -11.81 17.12
N ILE A 39 0.91 -11.50 15.83
CA ILE A 39 -0.15 -11.55 14.79
C ILE A 39 -0.69 -12.97 14.61
N GLY A 40 0.16 -13.99 14.73
CA GLY A 40 -0.25 -15.40 14.61
C GLY A 40 -1.20 -15.87 15.71
N ASP A 41 -1.25 -15.16 16.84
CA ASP A 41 -2.20 -15.40 17.92
C ASP A 41 -3.51 -14.66 17.65
N ARG A 42 -4.55 -15.42 17.27
CA ARG A 42 -5.84 -14.87 16.83
C ARG A 42 -6.50 -13.99 17.89
N GLU A 43 -6.41 -14.34 19.16
CA GLU A 43 -7.09 -13.57 20.23
C GLU A 43 -6.37 -12.26 20.49
N LYS A 44 -5.04 -12.27 20.54
CA LYS A 44 -4.24 -11.04 20.64
C LYS A 44 -4.44 -10.14 19.43
N CYS A 45 -4.48 -10.72 18.22
CA CYS A 45 -4.62 -9.97 16.99
C CYS A 45 -5.91 -9.13 16.93
N LYS A 46 -7.02 -9.61 17.52
CA LYS A 46 -8.29 -8.87 17.56
C LYS A 46 -8.20 -7.56 18.32
N THR A 47 -7.32 -7.47 19.32
CA THR A 47 -7.19 -6.31 20.21
C THR A 47 -5.99 -5.43 19.87
N LEU A 48 -5.21 -5.77 18.82
CA LEU A 48 -4.02 -5.02 18.43
C LEU A 48 -4.33 -3.61 17.94
N VAL A 49 -5.51 -3.43 17.34
CA VAL A 49 -5.97 -2.15 16.80
C VAL A 49 -7.22 -1.74 17.57
N PRO A 50 -7.25 -0.54 18.18
CA PRO A 50 -8.44 -0.01 18.81
C PRO A 50 -9.64 0.03 17.85
N VAL A 51 -10.85 -0.18 18.38
CA VAL A 51 -12.09 -0.20 17.57
C VAL A 51 -12.36 1.18 16.95
N ASP A 52 -11.92 2.24 17.62
CA ASP A 52 -12.03 3.64 17.24
C ASP A 52 -10.79 4.18 16.51
N TYR A 53 -9.97 3.28 15.93
CA TYR A 53 -8.75 3.70 15.24
C TYR A 53 -9.08 4.72 14.12
N PRO A 54 -8.35 5.86 14.06
CA PRO A 54 -8.74 6.97 13.21
C PRO A 54 -8.59 6.64 11.72
N VAL A 55 -9.69 6.79 11.00
CA VAL A 55 -9.76 6.67 9.54
C VAL A 55 -10.31 7.98 8.99
N TYR A 56 -9.59 8.58 8.05
CA TYR A 56 -9.92 9.88 7.48
C TYR A 56 -10.45 9.69 6.06
N VAL A 57 -11.62 10.24 5.77
CA VAL A 57 -12.19 10.30 4.41
C VAL A 57 -11.97 11.72 3.89
N ASN A 58 -11.19 11.84 2.82
CA ASN A 58 -10.84 13.13 2.23
C ASN A 58 -11.87 13.58 1.20
N LYS A 59 -12.36 12.64 0.40
CA LYS A 59 -13.25 12.92 -0.73
C LYS A 59 -14.26 11.79 -0.85
N THR A 60 -15.49 12.17 -1.18
CA THR A 60 -16.52 11.22 -1.61
C THR A 60 -17.00 11.65 -2.99
N GLU A 61 -16.98 10.71 -3.93
CA GLU A 61 -17.54 10.86 -5.26
C GLU A 61 -18.78 9.99 -5.37
N GLU A 62 -19.88 10.56 -5.82
CA GLU A 62 -21.09 9.81 -6.16
C GLU A 62 -21.12 9.55 -7.67
N LEU A 63 -21.17 8.27 -8.04
CA LEU A 63 -21.38 7.81 -9.41
C LEU A 63 -22.79 7.26 -9.56
N THR A 64 -23.16 6.84 -10.78
CA THR A 64 -24.51 6.30 -11.03
C THR A 64 -24.76 4.99 -10.27
N ASP A 65 -23.76 4.11 -10.21
CA ASP A 65 -23.82 2.76 -9.65
C ASP A 65 -23.26 2.63 -8.23
N CYS A 66 -22.37 3.54 -7.81
CA CYS A 66 -21.64 3.43 -6.55
C CYS A 66 -21.25 4.79 -5.94
N HIS A 67 -20.81 4.75 -4.69
CA HIS A 67 -20.06 5.81 -4.04
C HIS A 67 -18.58 5.39 -3.97
N ILE A 68 -17.68 6.34 -4.14
CA ILE A 68 -16.24 6.13 -3.98
C ILE A 68 -15.76 7.07 -2.87
N HIS A 69 -15.22 6.50 -1.81
CA HIS A 69 -14.62 7.24 -0.70
C HIS A 69 -13.10 7.12 -0.80
N ASP A 70 -12.42 8.24 -1.05
CA ASP A 70 -10.97 8.34 -0.95
C ASP A 70 -10.60 8.70 0.48
N GLY A 71 -9.66 7.97 1.05
CA GLY A 71 -9.25 8.20 2.43
C GLY A 71 -7.86 7.70 2.74
N PHE A 72 -7.49 7.86 4.00
CA PHE A 72 -6.27 7.29 4.55
C PHE A 72 -6.41 6.98 6.03
N PHE A 73 -5.53 6.12 6.51
CA PHE A 73 -5.26 5.91 7.92
C PHE A 73 -3.75 5.86 8.13
N ILE A 74 -3.28 6.09 9.34
CA ILE A 74 -1.88 5.81 9.69
C ILE A 74 -1.77 4.30 9.89
N SER A 75 -0.75 3.66 9.33
CA SER A 75 -0.61 2.22 9.49
C SER A 75 -0.43 1.87 10.97
N PRO A 76 -1.27 0.99 11.57
CA PRO A 76 -1.11 0.59 12.96
C PRO A 76 0.26 0.00 13.25
N LEU A 77 0.91 -0.59 12.23
CA LEU A 77 2.25 -1.13 12.34
C LEU A 77 3.29 -0.05 12.70
N GLU A 78 3.07 1.22 12.36
CA GLU A 78 3.96 2.32 12.78
C GLU A 78 3.97 2.50 14.29
N HIS A 79 2.85 2.24 14.98
CA HIS A 79 2.78 2.31 16.43
C HIS A 79 3.24 1.02 17.10
N LEU A 80 2.93 -0.14 16.49
CA LEU A 80 3.25 -1.46 17.05
C LEU A 80 4.73 -1.84 16.85
N VAL A 81 5.32 -1.48 15.71
CA VAL A 81 6.73 -1.74 15.41
C VAL A 81 7.37 -0.52 14.71
N PRO A 82 7.68 0.55 15.46
CA PRO A 82 8.09 1.83 14.90
C PRO A 82 9.34 1.77 14.02
N GLY A 83 9.37 2.56 12.95
CA GLY A 83 10.53 2.71 12.07
C GLY A 83 10.82 1.53 11.13
N ILE A 84 9.94 0.53 11.08
CA ILE A 84 10.06 -0.58 10.11
C ILE A 84 9.44 -0.23 8.77
N LEU A 85 8.36 0.55 8.79
CA LEU A 85 7.71 0.96 7.56
C LEU A 85 8.57 1.99 6.83
N PRO A 86 8.66 1.91 5.49
CA PRO A 86 9.11 3.05 4.71
C PRO A 86 8.12 4.21 4.88
N GLN A 87 8.60 5.45 4.74
CA GLN A 87 7.80 6.65 4.96
C GLN A 87 6.52 6.67 4.11
N GLU A 88 6.59 6.13 2.89
CA GLU A 88 5.49 6.02 1.95
C GLU A 88 4.38 5.06 2.40
N ALA A 89 4.70 4.08 3.26
CA ALA A 89 3.74 3.11 3.79
C ALA A 89 3.17 3.51 5.16
N VAL A 90 3.73 4.52 5.83
CA VAL A 90 3.21 5.02 7.11
C VAL A 90 1.79 5.57 6.92
N LYS A 91 1.56 6.36 5.87
CA LYS A 91 0.23 6.89 5.53
C LYS A 91 -0.44 5.98 4.50
N ALA A 92 -1.20 5.02 4.97
CA ALA A 92 -1.90 4.05 4.15
C ALA A 92 -3.15 4.67 3.51
N ARG A 93 -3.10 4.95 2.21
CA ARG A 93 -4.21 5.50 1.44
C ARG A 93 -5.08 4.40 0.87
N PHE A 94 -6.38 4.65 0.80
CA PHE A 94 -7.33 3.68 0.29
C PHE A 94 -8.43 4.33 -0.54
N GLN A 95 -9.07 3.49 -1.33
CA GLN A 95 -10.35 3.75 -1.96
C GLN A 95 -11.38 2.73 -1.53
N PHE A 96 -12.48 3.21 -0.97
CA PHE A 96 -13.61 2.36 -0.61
C PHE A 96 -14.77 2.60 -1.57
N ILE A 97 -15.05 1.59 -2.39
CA ILE A 97 -16.06 1.62 -3.44
C ILE A 97 -17.27 0.85 -2.93
N VAL A 98 -18.39 1.54 -2.79
CA VAL A 98 -19.56 1.08 -2.06
C VAL A 98 -20.79 1.12 -2.98
N PRO A 99 -21.62 0.06 -3.03
CA PRO A 99 -22.83 0.09 -3.85
C PRO A 99 -23.85 1.04 -3.23
N LYS A 100 -24.68 1.70 -4.05
CA LYS A 100 -25.79 2.52 -3.53
C LYS A 100 -26.82 1.70 -2.76
N ARG A 101 -26.98 0.44 -3.14
CA ARG A 101 -27.88 -0.52 -2.47
C ARG A 101 -27.06 -1.69 -1.96
N TRP A 102 -27.10 -1.88 -0.66
CA TRP A 102 -26.41 -2.99 -0.01
C TRP A 102 -27.21 -4.28 -0.06
N GLN A 103 -26.50 -5.39 -0.22
CA GLN A 103 -27.05 -6.69 0.15
C GLN A 103 -27.14 -6.83 1.68
N ARG A 104 -27.95 -7.79 2.15
CA ARG A 104 -28.24 -8.01 3.58
C ARG A 104 -26.97 -8.09 4.44
N ASN A 105 -25.92 -8.74 3.94
CA ASN A 105 -24.68 -9.00 4.68
C ASN A 105 -23.59 -7.94 4.49
N ARG A 106 -23.85 -6.89 3.69
CA ARG A 106 -22.89 -5.83 3.34
C ARG A 106 -21.46 -6.34 3.02
N PRO A 107 -21.32 -7.28 2.06
CA PRO A 107 -20.05 -7.91 1.77
C PRO A 107 -19.01 -6.91 1.24
N VAL A 108 -17.77 -7.04 1.73
CA VAL A 108 -16.62 -6.22 1.32
C VAL A 108 -15.47 -7.13 0.89
N CYS A 109 -14.90 -6.88 -0.29
CA CYS A 109 -13.65 -7.49 -0.74
C CYS A 109 -12.48 -6.54 -0.47
N ILE A 110 -11.46 -7.00 0.26
CA ILE A 110 -10.21 -6.24 0.45
C ILE A 110 -9.24 -6.61 -0.66
N GLN A 111 -8.86 -5.62 -1.47
CA GLN A 111 -7.98 -5.78 -2.62
C GLN A 111 -6.61 -5.17 -2.33
N LEU A 112 -5.60 -6.03 -2.20
CA LEU A 112 -4.21 -5.60 -2.07
C LEU A 112 -3.62 -5.33 -3.46
N ALA A 113 -2.71 -4.36 -3.53
CA ALA A 113 -2.06 -4.01 -4.78
C ALA A 113 -1.04 -5.07 -5.19
N GLY A 114 -1.06 -5.46 -6.47
CA GLY A 114 -0.02 -6.29 -7.07
C GLY A 114 1.21 -5.48 -7.49
N THR A 115 2.25 -6.18 -7.94
CA THR A 115 3.43 -5.56 -8.57
C THR A 115 3.03 -4.80 -9.82
N GLY A 116 3.49 -3.55 -9.98
CA GLY A 116 3.16 -2.73 -11.15
C GLY A 116 1.75 -2.13 -11.14
N ASP A 117 1.04 -2.21 -10.01
CA ASP A 117 -0.25 -1.56 -9.84
C ASP A 117 -0.09 -0.11 -9.43
N HIS A 118 -0.39 0.79 -10.36
CA HIS A 118 -0.32 2.23 -10.16
C HIS A 118 -1.69 2.76 -9.72
N PHE A 119 -1.70 3.48 -8.59
CA PHE A 119 -2.90 4.04 -7.98
C PHE A 119 -3.98 2.96 -7.76
N PHE A 120 -5.16 3.17 -8.34
CA PHE A 120 -6.33 2.33 -8.14
C PHE A 120 -7.03 1.93 -9.44
N TRP A 121 -6.70 2.56 -10.59
CA TRP A 121 -7.54 2.52 -11.78
C TRP A 121 -7.79 1.10 -12.30
N ARG A 122 -6.77 0.25 -12.33
CA ARG A 122 -6.88 -1.14 -12.82
C ARG A 122 -7.82 -1.94 -11.94
N ARG A 123 -7.56 -2.00 -10.63
CA ARG A 123 -8.41 -2.70 -9.66
C ARG A 123 -9.82 -2.14 -9.58
N ARG A 124 -9.96 -0.81 -9.60
CA ARG A 124 -11.25 -0.12 -9.60
C ARG A 124 -12.08 -0.57 -10.81
N THR A 125 -11.51 -0.50 -12.01
CA THR A 125 -12.24 -0.71 -13.26
C THR A 125 -12.49 -2.18 -13.55
N LEU A 126 -11.48 -3.03 -13.37
CA LEU A 126 -11.52 -4.42 -13.79
C LEU A 126 -12.05 -5.37 -12.71
N MET A 127 -12.08 -4.96 -11.43
CA MET A 127 -12.51 -5.82 -10.33
C MET A 127 -13.63 -5.19 -9.50
N ALA A 128 -13.42 -4.00 -8.95
CA ALA A 128 -14.39 -3.40 -8.04
C ALA A 128 -15.73 -3.08 -8.70
N ARG A 129 -15.72 -2.49 -9.91
CA ARG A 129 -16.96 -2.15 -10.62
C ARG A 129 -17.78 -3.39 -11.04
N PRO A 130 -17.19 -4.45 -11.61
CA PRO A 130 -17.90 -5.71 -11.82
C PRO A 130 -18.48 -6.30 -10.53
N MET A 131 -17.73 -6.31 -9.42
CA MET A 131 -18.23 -6.80 -8.12
C MET A 131 -19.44 -6.03 -7.60
N ILE A 132 -19.48 -4.71 -7.80
CA ILE A 132 -20.64 -3.89 -7.48
C ILE A 132 -21.84 -4.28 -8.35
N LYS A 133 -21.64 -4.38 -9.67
CA LYS A 133 -22.72 -4.61 -10.64
C LYS A 133 -23.33 -6.00 -10.56
N GLU A 134 -22.48 -7.02 -10.45
CA GLU A 134 -22.88 -8.42 -10.53
C GLU A 134 -23.23 -8.99 -9.15
N ALA A 135 -22.49 -8.58 -8.12
CA ALA A 135 -22.60 -9.18 -6.79
C ALA A 135 -23.01 -8.18 -5.71
N GLY A 136 -23.25 -6.89 -6.00
CA GLY A 136 -23.58 -5.89 -4.97
C GLY A 136 -22.56 -5.83 -3.83
N MET A 137 -21.31 -6.20 -4.11
CA MET A 137 -20.21 -6.28 -3.14
C MET A 137 -19.37 -5.01 -3.19
N ALA A 138 -19.11 -4.43 -2.02
CA ALA A 138 -18.17 -3.33 -1.90
C ALA A 138 -16.73 -3.80 -2.03
N SER A 139 -15.83 -2.87 -2.34
CA SER A 139 -14.39 -3.15 -2.46
C SER A 139 -13.57 -2.10 -1.74
N LEU A 140 -12.65 -2.54 -0.88
CA LEU A 140 -11.64 -1.70 -0.24
C LEU A 140 -10.30 -1.92 -0.94
N LEU A 141 -9.81 -0.90 -1.62
CA LEU A 141 -8.57 -0.94 -2.39
C LEU A 141 -7.50 -0.19 -1.60
N LEU A 142 -6.42 -0.88 -1.22
CA LEU A 142 -5.27 -0.23 -0.60
C LEU A 142 -4.30 0.27 -1.68
N GLU A 143 -3.79 1.49 -1.56
CA GLU A 143 -2.80 2.02 -2.50
C GLU A 143 -1.47 1.27 -2.36
N ASN A 144 -0.75 1.10 -3.47
CA ASN A 144 0.58 0.53 -3.42
C ASN A 144 1.58 1.60 -2.93
N PRO A 145 2.29 1.40 -1.79
CA PRO A 145 3.19 2.43 -1.24
C PRO A 145 4.35 2.79 -2.18
N TYR A 146 4.80 1.88 -3.05
CA TYR A 146 5.98 2.09 -3.90
C TYR A 146 5.64 2.56 -5.32
N TYR A 147 4.43 2.32 -5.80
CA TYR A 147 4.02 2.66 -7.17
C TYR A 147 3.29 4.02 -7.29
N ILE A 148 3.27 4.78 -6.19
CA ILE A 148 2.89 6.21 -6.14
C ILE A 148 4.02 7.10 -6.69
N LEU A 149 5.28 6.72 -6.44
CA LEU A 149 6.47 7.54 -6.70
C LEU A 149 6.89 7.57 -8.19
N TYR A 150 6.59 6.52 -8.94
CA TYR A 150 7.13 6.36 -10.30
C TYR A 150 6.56 7.34 -11.32
N MET A 151 5.45 8.02 -11.04
CA MET A 151 4.98 9.09 -11.93
C MET A 151 5.66 10.44 -11.66
N SER A 152 6.20 10.68 -10.46
CA SER A 152 7.06 11.85 -10.21
C SER A 152 8.46 11.68 -10.81
N LEU A 153 9.00 10.45 -10.84
CA LEU A 153 10.29 10.20 -11.50
C LEU A 153 10.18 10.31 -13.04
N SER A 154 9.11 9.80 -13.66
CA SER A 154 8.92 9.92 -15.11
C SER A 154 8.61 11.35 -15.58
N ILE A 155 7.99 12.19 -14.75
CA ILE A 155 7.85 13.63 -15.05
C ILE A 155 9.20 14.36 -14.95
N CYS A 156 10.09 13.94 -14.03
CA CYS A 156 11.45 14.47 -13.94
C CYS A 156 12.41 13.95 -15.04
N LEU A 157 12.20 12.74 -15.58
CA LEU A 157 13.07 12.22 -16.64
C LEU A 157 12.85 12.90 -18.01
N ASN A 158 11.74 13.61 -18.21
CA ASN A 158 11.43 14.30 -19.47
C ASN A 158 11.52 15.84 -19.38
N ARG A 159 12.04 16.39 -18.30
CA ARG A 159 12.47 17.80 -18.26
C ARG A 159 13.84 17.88 -17.66
N HIS A 160 14.80 18.34 -18.46
CA HIS A 160 16.10 18.82 -18.02
C HIS A 160 15.97 19.58 -16.68
N CYS A 161 16.46 18.98 -15.61
CA CYS A 161 16.80 19.69 -14.39
C CYS A 161 18.04 19.04 -13.80
N VAL A 162 19.18 19.60 -14.20
CA VAL A 162 20.39 19.61 -13.40
C VAL A 162 20.02 20.24 -12.05
N HIS A 163 20.16 19.50 -10.96
CA HIS A 163 20.41 20.12 -9.67
C HIS A 163 21.56 19.40 -8.98
N ILE A 164 22.73 20.02 -9.17
CA ILE A 164 23.85 20.02 -8.25
C ILE A 164 23.35 20.52 -6.89
N HIS A 165 23.62 19.79 -5.81
CA HIS A 165 24.32 20.37 -4.66
C HIS A 165 24.87 19.26 -3.76
N LYS A 166 26.04 19.59 -3.20
CA LYS A 166 26.90 18.80 -2.31
C LYS A 166 26.19 18.30 -1.07
#